data_AF-A0A229S7I4-F1
#
_entry.id   AF-A0A229S7I4-F1
#
_cell.length_a   1.000
_cell.length_b   1.000
_cell.length_c   1.000
_cell.angle_alpha   90.00
_cell.angle_beta   90.00
_cell.angle_gamma   90.00
#
_symmetry.space_group_name_H-M   'P 1'
#
loop_
_entity.id
_entity.type
_entity.pdbx_description
1 polymer ?
#
loop_
_entity_poly.entity_id
_entity_poly.type
_entity_poly.pdbx_seq_one_letter_code
_entity_poly.pdbx_strand_id
1 'polypeptide(L)'
;MTWLTPVLALVAGLLTAGAAFFGVRVTVRQKEQSESRSEWRARFQMAQELYWSSDAEKRLAGLGIFDVLAESDLAGPDELRMIEVFLRPILQQPQQAEEPENGGSA
;
A
#
# COMPACT_ATOMS: atom_id res chain seq x y z
N MET A 1 28.87 50.79 -16.49
CA MET A 1 28.06 49.93 -15.60
C MET A 1 27.08 49.06 -16.41
N THR A 2 27.54 48.40 -17.49
CA THR A 2 26.68 47.63 -18.43
C THR A 2 27.06 46.15 -18.51
N TRP A 3 28.15 45.74 -17.86
CA TRP A 3 28.64 44.35 -17.85
C TRP A 3 28.03 43.48 -16.74
N LEU A 4 27.32 44.09 -15.78
CA LEU A 4 26.64 43.38 -14.69
C LEU A 4 25.36 42.66 -15.14
N THR A 5 24.65 43.22 -16.13
CA THR A 5 23.41 42.65 -16.66
C THR A 5 23.58 41.30 -17.36
N PRO A 6 24.57 41.06 -18.25
CA PRO A 6 24.74 39.74 -18.86
C PRO A 6 25.20 38.69 -17.85
N VAL A 7 26.04 39.06 -16.88
CA VAL A 7 26.49 38.15 -15.82
C VAL A 7 25.31 37.74 -14.93
N LEU A 8 24.47 38.69 -14.54
CA LEU A 8 23.28 38.41 -13.73
C LEU A 8 22.28 37.53 -14.48
N ALA A 9 22.08 37.75 -15.78
CA ALA A 9 21.22 36.91 -16.62
C ALA A 9 21.74 35.47 -16.73
N LEU A 10 23.06 35.28 -16.87
CA LEU A 10 23.67 33.94 -16.88
C LEU A 10 23.50 33.23 -15.53
N VAL A 11 23.73 33.93 -14.41
CA VAL A 11 23.53 33.37 -13.07
C VAL A 11 22.07 32.99 -12.84
N ALA A 12 21.12 33.85 -13.21
CA ALA A 12 19.70 33.55 -13.11
C ALA A 12 19.30 32.34 -13.97
N GLY A 13 19.84 32.23 -15.19
CA GLY A 13 19.64 31.09 -16.08
C GLY A 13 20.15 29.77 -15.49
N LEU A 14 21.38 29.78 -14.95
CA LEU A 14 21.99 28.63 -14.27
C LEU A 14 21.18 28.19 -13.04
N LEU A 15 20.74 29.14 -12.21
CA LEU A 15 19.91 28.85 -11.03
C LEU A 15 18.56 28.25 -11.42
N THR A 16 17.93 28.78 -12.47
CA THR A 16 16.64 28.27 -12.95
C THR A 16 16.76 26.85 -13.50
N ALA A 17 17.79 26.59 -14.32
CA ALA A 17 18.07 25.26 -14.86
C ALA A 17 18.40 24.25 -13.75
N GLY A 18 19.19 24.67 -12.75
CA GLY A 18 19.51 23.85 -11.58
C GLY A 18 18.26 23.52 -10.76
N ALA A 19 17.43 24.52 -10.45
CA ALA A 19 16.18 24.33 -9.71
C ALA A 19 15.20 23.40 -10.45
N ALA A 20 15.08 23.55 -11.77
CA ALA A 20 14.25 22.66 -12.59
C ALA A 20 14.76 21.21 -12.57
N PHE A 21 16.07 21.00 -12.73
CA PHE A 21 16.68 19.68 -12.72
C PHE A 21 16.50 18.97 -11.36
N PHE A 22 16.75 19.68 -10.25
CA PHE A 22 16.53 19.15 -8.91
C PHE A 22 15.05 18.93 -8.60
N GLY A 23 14.18 19.86 -9.01
CA GLY A 23 12.73 19.75 -8.82
C GLY A 23 12.14 18.52 -9.51
N VAL A 24 12.53 18.24 -10.77
CA VAL A 24 12.09 17.05 -11.51
C VAL A 24 12.50 15.76 -10.78
N ARG A 25 13.75 15.67 -10.31
CA ARG A 25 14.26 14.49 -9.60
C ARG A 25 13.49 14.22 -8.30
N VAL A 26 13.20 15.26 -7.53
CA VAL A 26 12.44 15.14 -6.27
C VAL A 26 11.00 14.71 -6.55
N THR A 27 10.34 15.35 -7.52
CA THR A 27 8.96 15.03 -7.90
C THR A 27 8.82 13.61 -8.43
N VAL A 28 9.77 13.12 -9.24
CA VAL A 28 9.74 11.74 -9.75
C VAL A 28 9.84 10.73 -8.60
N ARG A 29 10.76 10.93 -7.65
CA ARG A 29 10.88 10.02 -6.49
C ARG A 29 9.64 10.05 -5.58
N GLN A 30 9.06 11.22 -5.38
CA GLN A 30 7.81 11.35 -4.62
C GLN A 30 6.64 10.65 -5.32
N LYS A 31 6.58 10.77 -6.65
CA LYS A 31 5.57 10.11 -7.47
C LYS A 31 5.70 8.58 -7.42
N GLU A 32 6.91 8.04 -7.61
CA GLU A 32 7.17 6.60 -7.52
C GLU A 32 6.76 6.01 -6.17
N GLN A 33 7.06 6.71 -5.07
CA GLN A 33 6.64 6.29 -3.73
C GLN A 33 5.12 6.32 -3.57
N SER A 34 4.45 7.35 -4.09
CA SER A 34 2.99 7.48 -4.05
C SER A 34 2.31 6.37 -4.87
N GLU A 35 2.82 6.10 -6.07
CA GLU A 35 2.32 5.06 -6.97
C GLU A 35 2.49 3.67 -6.34
N SER A 36 3.67 3.37 -5.81
CA SER A 36 3.98 2.14 -5.07
C SER A 36 2.99 1.88 -3.93
N ARG A 37 2.69 2.91 -3.12
CA ARG A 37 1.68 2.81 -2.04
C ARG A 37 0.25 2.68 -2.56
N SER A 38 -0.05 3.23 -3.74
CA SER A 38 -1.37 3.09 -4.34
C SER A 38 -1.60 1.68 -4.87
N GLU A 39 -0.59 1.08 -5.50
CA GLU A 39 -0.63 -0.31 -5.98
C GLU A 39 -0.82 -1.29 -4.84
N TRP A 40 -0.05 -1.15 -3.75
CA TRP A 40 -0.19 -2.01 -2.59
C TRP A 40 -1.61 -1.92 -2.00
N ARG A 41 -2.14 -0.70 -1.84
CA ARG A 41 -3.50 -0.48 -1.30
C ARG A 41 -4.59 -1.07 -2.21
N ALA A 42 -4.43 -0.98 -3.53
CA ALA A 42 -5.37 -1.58 -4.48
C ALA A 42 -5.39 -3.12 -4.33
N ARG A 43 -4.22 -3.76 -4.21
CA ARG A 43 -4.13 -5.21 -3.98
C ARG A 43 -4.69 -5.62 -2.61
N PHE A 44 -4.49 -4.80 -1.59
CA PHE A 44 -5.05 -5.01 -0.26
C PHE A 44 -6.58 -4.98 -0.27
N GLN A 45 -7.19 -4.00 -0.96
CA GLN A 45 -8.66 -3.91 -1.12
C GLN A 45 -9.22 -5.11 -1.89
N MET A 46 -8.53 -5.57 -2.93
CA MET A 46 -8.90 -6.79 -3.66
C MET A 46 -8.88 -8.02 -2.74
N ALA A 47 -7.83 -8.20 -1.94
CA ALA A 47 -7.71 -9.31 -0.99
C ALA A 47 -8.83 -9.29 0.05
N GLN A 48 -9.18 -8.09 0.54
CA GLN A 48 -10.30 -7.87 1.44
C GLN A 48 -11.64 -8.25 0.81
N GLU A 49 -11.91 -7.80 -0.42
CA GLU A 49 -13.14 -8.15 -1.14
C GLU A 49 -13.28 -9.66 -1.33
N LEU A 50 -12.18 -10.33 -1.69
CA LEU A 50 -12.13 -11.80 -1.80
C LEU A 50 -12.39 -12.47 -0.45
N TYR A 51 -11.77 -11.98 0.62
CA TYR A 51 -11.96 -12.50 1.98
C TYR A 51 -13.43 -12.42 2.45
N TRP A 52 -14.14 -11.34 2.14
CA TRP A 52 -15.55 -11.18 2.50
C TRP A 52 -16.53 -11.86 1.53
N SER A 53 -16.03 -12.56 0.52
CA SER A 53 -16.88 -13.36 -0.36
C SER A 53 -17.58 -14.47 0.40
N SER A 54 -18.82 -14.79 0.00
CA SER A 54 -19.55 -15.97 0.48
C SER A 54 -18.97 -17.29 -0.06
N ASP A 55 -18.16 -17.21 -1.11
CA ASP A 55 -17.46 -18.34 -1.71
C ASP A 55 -16.20 -18.67 -0.87
N ALA A 56 -16.15 -19.90 -0.35
CA ALA A 56 -15.07 -20.36 0.51
C ALA A 56 -13.71 -20.37 -0.21
N GLU A 57 -13.67 -20.68 -1.50
CA GLU A 57 -12.43 -20.68 -2.29
C GLU A 57 -11.90 -19.26 -2.45
N LYS A 58 -12.78 -18.30 -2.76
CA LYS A 58 -12.41 -16.89 -2.86
C LYS A 58 -11.93 -16.33 -1.53
N ARG A 59 -12.56 -16.72 -0.42
CA ARG A 59 -12.12 -16.30 0.91
C ARG A 59 -10.72 -16.80 1.24
N LEU A 60 -10.43 -18.07 0.94
CA LEU A 60 -9.08 -18.63 1.10
C LEU A 60 -8.06 -17.96 0.17
N ALA A 61 -8.45 -17.64 -1.07
CA ALA A 61 -7.61 -16.89 -1.99
C ALA A 61 -7.28 -15.49 -1.43
N GLY A 62 -8.26 -14.79 -0.84
CA GLY A 62 -8.05 -13.51 -0.15
C GLY A 62 -7.01 -13.62 0.97
N LEU A 63 -7.08 -14.66 1.80
CA LEU A 63 -6.08 -14.95 2.84
C LEU A 63 -4.68 -15.19 2.25
N GLY A 64 -4.57 -16.00 1.20
CA GLY A 64 -3.29 -16.25 0.53
C GLY A 64 -2.70 -14.99 -0.11
N ILE A 65 -3.54 -14.08 -0.61
CA ILE A 65 -3.08 -12.80 -1.16
C ILE A 65 -2.54 -11.89 -0.06
N PHE A 66 -3.11 -11.88 1.15
CA PHE A 66 -2.54 -11.12 2.26
C PHE A 66 -1.13 -11.58 2.63
N ASP A 67 -0.87 -12.88 2.57
CA ASP A 67 0.46 -13.46 2.83
C ASP A 67 1.49 -12.93 1.81
N VAL A 68 1.18 -13.04 0.52
CA VAL A 68 2.02 -12.48 -0.56
C VAL A 68 2.19 -10.97 -0.42
N LEU A 69 1.15 -10.24 -0.01
CA LEU A 69 1.22 -8.80 0.17
C LEU A 69 2.14 -8.39 1.32
N ALA A 70 2.20 -9.19 2.39
CA ALA A 70 3.07 -8.96 3.53
C ALA A 70 4.55 -9.18 3.19
N GLU A 71 4.85 -10.09 2.26
CA GLU A 71 6.23 -10.38 1.82
C GLU A 71 6.72 -9.45 0.70
N SER A 72 5.84 -8.66 0.09
CA SER A 72 6.22 -7.82 -1.06
C SER A 72 7.14 -6.65 -0.68
N ASP A 73 7.99 -6.22 -1.62
CA ASP A 73 8.85 -5.03 -1.44
C ASP A 73 8.07 -3.72 -1.20
N LEU A 74 6.77 -3.73 -1.47
CA LEU A 74 5.86 -2.61 -1.22
C LEU A 74 5.34 -2.58 0.22
N ALA A 75 5.56 -3.65 1.00
CA ALA A 75 5.10 -3.77 2.38
C ALA A 75 6.04 -3.02 3.34
N GLY A 76 5.79 -1.72 3.47
CA GLY A 76 6.40 -0.91 4.52
C GLY A 76 5.85 -1.24 5.91
N PRO A 77 6.41 -0.63 6.97
CA PRO A 77 5.95 -0.84 8.34
C PRO A 77 4.47 -0.50 8.57
N ASP A 78 3.95 0.51 7.87
CA ASP A 78 2.55 0.92 7.97
C ASP A 78 1.62 -0.07 7.26
N GLU A 79 2.03 -0.55 6.08
CA GLU A 79 1.36 -1.59 5.30
C GLU A 79 1.28 -2.92 6.07
N LEU A 80 2.37 -3.35 6.69
CA LEU A 80 2.39 -4.55 7.54
C LEU A 80 1.46 -4.40 8.76
N ARG A 81 1.45 -3.22 9.40
CA ARG A 81 0.53 -2.94 10.50
C ARG A 81 -0.94 -2.99 10.06
N MET A 82 -1.26 -2.54 8.85
CA MET A 82 -2.61 -2.64 8.30
C MET A 82 -3.04 -4.10 8.13
N ILE A 83 -2.18 -4.96 7.58
CA ILE A 83 -2.44 -6.40 7.47
C ILE A 83 -2.63 -7.01 8.87
N GLU A 84 -1.74 -6.70 9.81
CA GLU A 84 -1.83 -7.22 11.19
C GLU A 84 -3.15 -6.83 11.86
N VAL A 85 -3.55 -5.57 11.79
CA VAL A 85 -4.81 -5.08 12.36
C VAL A 85 -6.01 -5.77 11.70
N PHE A 86 -5.95 -6.01 10.39
CA PHE A 86 -7.01 -6.69 9.66
C PHE A 86 -7.12 -8.18 10.03
N LEU A 87 -6.01 -8.90 10.05
CA LEU A 87 -5.99 -10.35 10.28
C LEU A 87 -6.13 -10.74 11.74
N ARG A 88 -5.68 -9.89 12.68
CA ARG A 88 -5.75 -10.18 14.12
C ARG A 88 -7.13 -10.69 14.59
N PRO A 89 -8.25 -10.00 14.35
CA PRO A 89 -9.56 -10.48 14.78
C PRO A 89 -9.98 -11.78 14.08
N ILE A 90 -9.54 -12.00 12.83
CA ILE A 90 -9.85 -13.19 12.04
C ILE A 90 -9.15 -14.43 12.63
N LEU A 91 -7.86 -14.28 12.96
CA LEU A 91 -7.04 -15.36 13.51
C LEU A 91 -7.34 -15.63 14.99
N GLN A 92 -7.86 -14.63 15.71
CA GLN A 92 -8.23 -14.74 17.12
C GLN A 92 -9.65 -15.24 17.35
N GLN A 93 -10.47 -15.40 16.31
CA GLN A 93 -11.76 -16.05 16.46
C GLN A 93 -11.53 -17.50 16.90
N PRO A 94 -11.91 -17.89 18.13
CA PRO A 94 -11.98 -19.30 18.46
C PRO A 94 -12.98 -19.90 17.46
N GLN A 95 -12.63 -21.02 16.82
CA GLN A 95 -13.61 -21.82 16.11
C GLN A 95 -14.80 -21.96 17.05
N GLN A 96 -15.92 -21.31 16.73
CA GLN A 96 -17.17 -21.58 17.41
C GLN A 96 -17.47 -23.03 17.01
N ALA A 97 -17.07 -23.93 17.90
CA ALA A 97 -17.36 -25.34 17.82
C ALA A 97 -18.84 -25.42 17.52
N GLU A 98 -19.16 -26.12 16.43
CA GLU A 98 -20.51 -26.54 16.11
C GLU A 98 -21.18 -26.98 17.40
N GLU A 99 -22.16 -26.22 17.87
CA GLU A 99 -23.09 -26.70 18.88
C GLU A 99 -23.72 -27.92 18.23
N PRO A 100 -23.46 -29.15 18.71
CA PRO A 100 -24.11 -30.30 18.14
C PRO A 100 -25.60 -30.05 18.32
N GLU A 101 -26.33 -30.01 17.20
CA GLU A 101 -27.78 -30.11 17.20
C GLU A 101 -28.16 -31.19 18.21
N ASN A 102 -28.73 -30.75 19.33
CA ASN A 102 -29.32 -31.64 20.31
C ASN A 102 -30.63 -32.17 19.72
N GLY A 103 -30.49 -33.02 18.70
CA GLY A 103 -31.46 -34.04 18.35
C GLY A 103 -31.29 -35.19 19.34
N GLY A 104 -32.05 -35.11 20.44
CA GLY A 104 -31.95 -36.07 21.54
C GLY A 104 -33.21 -36.12 22.39
N SER A 105 -34.34 -36.45 21.74
CA SER A 105 -35.52 -37.16 22.23
C SER A 105 -35.76 -37.34 23.75
N ALA A 106 -36.88 -36.82 24.23
CA ALA A 106 -37.91 -37.56 24.97
C ALA A 106 -39.27 -36.86 24.87
#